data_AF-A0A9D0TI79-F1
#
_entry.id   AF-A0A9D0TI79-F1
#
_cell.length_a   1.000
_cell.length_b   1.000
_cell.length_c   1.000
_cell.angle_alpha   90.00
_cell.angle_beta   90.00
_cell.angle_gamma   90.00
#
_symmetry.space_group_name_H-M   'P 1'
#
loop_
_entity.id
_entity.type
_entity.pdbx_description
1 polymer ?
#
loop_
_entity_poly.entity_id
_entity_poly.type
_entity_poly.pdbx_seq_one_letter_code
_entity_poly.pdbx_strand_id
1 'polypeptide(L)'
;MLIETAEILEQRKLFNRMPGVSFGNLCFGFLPAFKDIESGETHLAINEDGSIALVHEMDNLPLEWVESWDEKGRATELMESVAAGFIRGTEFYTLDQLNDFVWDA
;
A
#
# COMPACT_ATOMS: atom_id res chain seq x y z
N MET A 1 -7.13 -4.08 -13.31
CA MET A 1 -5.92 -4.93 -13.31
C MET A 1 -5.76 -5.39 -11.88
N LEU A 2 -6.37 -6.54 -11.55
CA LEU A 2 -6.40 -7.09 -10.20
C LEU A 2 -4.98 -7.52 -9.81
N ILE A 3 -4.47 -7.00 -8.69
CA ILE A 3 -3.16 -7.40 -8.16
C ILE A 3 -3.33 -8.83 -7.64
N GLU A 4 -2.80 -9.81 -8.37
CA GLU A 4 -2.88 -11.21 -7.97
C GLU A 4 -2.07 -11.45 -6.70
N THR A 5 -2.60 -12.26 -5.78
CA THR A 5 -2.00 -12.73 -4.51
C THR A 5 -0.52 -13.13 -4.61
N ALA A 6 -0.05 -13.51 -5.80
CA ALA A 6 1.34 -13.85 -6.09
C ALA A 6 2.30 -12.64 -5.99
N GLU A 7 1.88 -11.44 -6.38
CA GLU A 7 2.70 -10.22 -6.31
C GLU A 7 2.97 -9.81 -4.86
N ILE A 8 1.96 -9.90 -4.00
CA ILE A 8 2.06 -9.65 -2.56
C ILE A 8 3.01 -10.67 -1.89
N LEU A 9 2.94 -11.93 -2.31
CA LEU A 9 3.80 -13.01 -1.79
C LEU A 9 5.25 -12.87 -2.26
N GLU A 10 5.49 -12.46 -3.51
CA GLU A 10 6.84 -12.17 -4.01
C GLU A 10 7.44 -10.94 -3.34
N GLN A 11 6.65 -9.89 -3.06
CA GLN A 11 7.10 -8.75 -2.24
C GLN A 11 7.51 -9.19 -0.83
N ARG A 12 6.71 -10.05 -0.16
CA ARG A 12 7.07 -10.60 1.16
C ARG A 12 8.34 -11.46 1.12
N LYS A 13 8.58 -12.23 0.05
CA LYS A 13 9.81 -13.02 -0.13
C LYS A 13 11.04 -12.16 -0.40
N LEU A 14 10.90 -11.11 -1.21
CA LEU A 14 11.97 -10.15 -1.48
C LEU A 14 12.35 -9.39 -0.20
N PHE A 15 11.36 -9.00 0.60
CA PHE A 15 11.56 -8.40 1.92
C PHE A 15 12.37 -9.30 2.86
N ASN A 16 12.07 -10.61 2.89
CA ASN A 16 12.72 -11.56 3.80
C ASN A 16 14.12 -12.01 3.34
N ARG A 17 14.48 -11.82 2.06
CA ARG A 17 15.79 -12.22 1.47
C ARG A 17 16.78 -11.08 1.34
N MET A 18 16.38 -9.84 1.63
CA MET A 18 17.25 -8.68 1.56
C MET A 18 17.47 -8.08 2.95
N PRO A 19 18.64 -8.27 3.59
CA PRO A 19 19.05 -7.39 4.66
C PRO A 19 19.43 -6.04 4.02
N GLY A 20 18.43 -5.24 3.61
CA GLY A 20 18.73 -3.99 2.90
C GLY A 20 17.69 -3.39 1.95
N VAL A 21 16.44 -3.88 1.84
CA VAL A 21 15.33 -2.96 1.45
C VAL A 21 14.98 -2.16 2.70
N SER A 22 15.95 -1.36 3.14
CA SER A 22 15.94 -0.65 4.42
C SER A 22 15.36 0.71 4.17
N PHE A 23 14.25 1.08 4.81
CA PHE A 23 13.93 2.46 5.23
C PHE A 23 13.90 3.57 4.14
N GLY A 24 14.28 3.31 2.88
CA GLY A 24 14.67 4.32 1.91
C GLY A 24 13.46 5.07 1.36
N ASN A 25 12.41 4.33 0.99
CA ASN A 25 11.18 4.97 0.49
C ASN A 25 10.48 5.79 1.60
N LEU A 26 10.52 5.32 2.86
CA LEU A 26 10.10 6.12 4.03
C LEU A 26 11.02 7.32 4.27
N CYS A 27 12.34 7.17 4.13
CA CYS A 27 13.34 8.23 4.28
C CYS A 27 13.21 9.35 3.24
N PHE A 28 12.70 9.05 2.03
CA PHE A 28 12.42 10.06 1.00
C PHE A 28 10.98 10.60 1.06
N GLY A 29 10.20 10.20 2.07
CA GLY A 29 8.87 10.73 2.35
C GLY A 29 7.71 10.01 1.66
N PHE A 30 7.94 8.80 1.13
CA PHE A 30 6.87 7.96 0.58
C PHE A 30 6.27 7.06 1.68
N LEU A 31 4.99 7.26 1.97
CA LEU A 31 4.22 6.51 2.95
C LEU A 31 3.26 5.56 2.22
N PRO A 32 3.20 4.27 2.58
CA PRO A 32 2.24 3.35 1.96
C PRO A 32 0.81 3.85 2.12
N ALA A 33 0.04 3.77 1.04
CA ALA A 33 -1.32 4.32 0.98
C ALA A 33 -2.19 3.56 -0.02
N PHE A 34 -3.49 3.81 0.06
CA PHE A 34 -4.52 3.35 -0.85
C PHE A 34 -5.33 4.54 -1.34
N LYS A 35 -5.75 4.50 -2.60
CA LYS A 35 -6.58 5.53 -3.20
C LYS A 35 -7.74 4.89 -3.93
N ASP A 36 -8.95 5.30 -3.63
CA ASP A 36 -10.09 5.01 -4.49
C ASP A 36 -10.02 5.94 -5.71
N ILE A 37 -9.87 5.35 -6.90
CA ILE A 37 -9.70 6.09 -8.14
C ILE A 37 -10.99 6.76 -8.61
N GLU A 38 -12.15 6.31 -8.12
CA GLU A 38 -13.44 6.90 -8.47
C GLU A 38 -13.71 8.18 -7.67
N SER A 39 -13.62 8.12 -6.34
CA SER A 39 -13.82 9.29 -5.48
C SER A 39 -12.59 10.20 -5.37
N GLY A 40 -11.39 9.65 -5.59
CA GLY A 40 -10.12 10.31 -5.34
C GLY A 40 -9.69 10.34 -3.87
N GLU A 41 -10.50 9.79 -2.96
CA GLU A 41 -10.18 9.67 -1.54
C GLU A 41 -8.95 8.79 -1.33
N THR A 42 -8.10 9.15 -0.37
CA THR A 42 -6.81 8.48 -0.13
C THR A 42 -6.64 8.24 1.37
N HIS A 43 -6.24 7.02 1.73
CA HIS A 43 -5.96 6.60 3.10
C HIS A 43 -4.54 6.06 3.21
N LEU A 44 -3.84 6.43 4.28
CA LEU A 44 -2.55 5.82 4.60
C LEU A 44 -2.78 4.38 5.07
N ALA A 45 -1.85 3.49 4.75
CA ALA A 45 -1.81 2.19 5.40
C ALA A 45 -1.39 2.37 6.86
N ILE A 46 -2.20 1.88 7.79
CA ILE A 46 -1.94 1.97 9.22
C ILE A 46 -2.03 0.59 9.87
N ASN A 47 -1.18 0.38 10.87
CA ASN A 47 -1.22 -0.80 11.73
C ASN A 47 -2.45 -0.73 12.65
N GLU A 48 -2.80 -1.86 13.29
CA GLU A 48 -3.90 -1.93 14.27
C GLU A 48 -3.77 -0.93 15.42
N ASP A 49 -2.55 -0.50 15.77
CA ASP A 49 -2.29 0.49 16.82
C ASP A 49 -2.43 1.96 16.33
N GLY A 50 -2.79 2.16 15.06
CA GLY A 50 -2.95 3.46 14.42
C GLY A 50 -1.63 4.09 13.94
N SER A 51 -0.48 3.43 14.12
CA SER A 51 0.80 3.89 13.57
C SER A 51 0.86 3.66 12.06
N ILE A 52 1.66 4.47 11.34
CA ILE A 52 1.84 4.28 9.90
C ILE A 52 2.50 2.92 9.64
N ALA A 53 1.88 2.13 8.78
CA ALA A 53 2.40 0.84 8.38
C ALA A 53 3.63 1.01 7.48
N LEU A 54 4.61 0.13 7.66
CA LEU A 54 5.81 0.10 6.81
C LEU A 54 5.55 -0.60 5.47
N VAL A 55 4.43 -1.32 5.38
CA VAL A 55 3.94 -2.06 4.22
C VAL A 55 2.44 -1.81 4.07
N HIS A 56 1.87 -2.16 2.92
CA HIS A 56 0.43 -2.07 2.68
C HIS A 56 -0.35 -3.04 3.57
N GLU A 57 -0.95 -2.52 4.65
CA GLU A 57 -1.94 -3.22 5.48
C GLU A 57 -3.34 -2.72 5.16
N MET A 58 -4.28 -3.66 4.97
CA MET A 58 -5.65 -3.38 4.51
C MET A 58 -6.67 -3.29 5.65
N ASP A 59 -6.33 -3.83 6.82
CA ASP A 59 -7.29 -4.10 7.91
C ASP A 59 -7.92 -2.84 8.52
N ASN A 60 -7.32 -1.67 8.29
CA ASN A 60 -7.78 -0.39 8.83
C ASN A 60 -8.29 0.58 7.74
N LEU A 61 -8.63 0.07 6.56
CA LEU A 61 -9.26 0.85 5.51
C LEU A 61 -10.77 1.06 5.80
N PRO A 62 -11.40 2.06 5.16
CA PRO A 62 -12.85 2.20 5.20
C PRO A 62 -13.54 0.88 4.82
N LEU A 63 -14.59 0.52 5.57
CA LEU A 63 -15.27 -0.78 5.39
C LEU A 63 -15.87 -0.90 3.99
N GLU A 64 -16.32 0.22 3.42
CA GLU A 64 -16.86 0.32 2.07
C GLU A 64 -15.82 0.00 0.98
N TRP A 65 -14.52 0.03 1.28
CA TRP A 65 -13.46 -0.28 0.32
C TRP A 65 -13.10 -1.77 0.28
N VAL A 66 -13.61 -2.57 1.21
CA VAL A 66 -13.26 -3.98 1.37
C VAL A 66 -14.38 -4.86 0.80
N GLU A 67 -14.04 -5.69 -0.19
CA GLU A 67 -15.00 -6.62 -0.82
C GLU A 67 -15.16 -7.92 -0.03
N SER A 68 -14.09 -8.40 0.60
CA SER A 68 -14.12 -9.65 1.36
C SER A 68 -13.25 -9.64 2.61
N TRP A 69 -13.65 -10.46 3.58
CA TRP A 69 -13.04 -10.58 4.91
C TRP A 69 -12.78 -12.05 5.25
N ASP A 70 -11.72 -12.34 6.01
CA ASP A 70 -11.47 -13.66 6.55
C ASP A 70 -12.30 -13.96 7.83
N GLU A 71 -12.22 -15.19 8.33
CA GLU A 71 -12.92 -15.63 9.54
C GLU A 71 -12.52 -14.86 10.82
N LYS A 72 -11.42 -14.11 10.78
CA LYS A 72 -10.90 -13.29 11.89
C LYS A 72 -11.24 -11.81 11.71
N GLY A 73 -11.96 -11.44 10.65
CA GLY A 73 -12.34 -10.06 10.35
C GLY A 73 -11.21 -9.24 9.74
N ARG A 74 -10.24 -9.87 9.08
CA ARG A 74 -9.18 -9.18 8.33
C ARG A 74 -9.57 -9.05 6.87
N ALA A 75 -9.25 -7.91 6.27
CA ALA A 75 -9.55 -7.65 4.88
C ALA A 75 -8.76 -8.62 4.00
N THR A 76 -9.42 -9.23 3.03
CA THR A 76 -8.78 -10.15 2.08
C THR A 76 -8.79 -9.64 0.64
N GLU A 77 -9.69 -8.73 0.32
CA GLU A 77 -9.86 -8.18 -1.02
C GLU A 77 -10.44 -6.77 -0.93
N LEU A 78 -9.96 -5.88 -1.80
CA LEU A 78 -10.43 -4.50 -1.92
C LEU A 78 -11.24 -4.35 -3.21
N MET A 79 -12.11 -3.35 -3.25
CA MET A 79 -12.80 -2.98 -4.49
C MET A 79 -11.83 -2.76 -5.64
N GLU A 80 -12.24 -3.08 -6.87
CA GLU A 80 -11.39 -2.88 -8.06
C GLU A 80 -10.97 -1.41 -8.25
N SER A 81 -11.76 -0.46 -7.74
CA SER A 81 -11.45 0.97 -7.79
C SER A 81 -10.33 1.38 -6.82
N VAL A 82 -9.98 0.56 -5.84
CA VAL A 82 -8.99 0.89 -4.81
C VAL A 82 -7.60 0.45 -5.27
N ALA A 83 -6.73 1.42 -5.50
CA ALA A 83 -5.35 1.20 -5.91
C ALA A 83 -4.38 1.34 -4.73
N ALA A 84 -3.44 0.41 -4.61
CA ALA A 84 -2.31 0.50 -3.69
C ALA A 84 -1.19 1.38 -4.28
N GLY A 85 -0.57 2.22 -3.44
CA GLY A 85 0.51 3.10 -3.84
C GLY A 85 1.15 3.80 -2.66
N PHE A 86 1.68 5.00 -2.88
CA PHE A 86 2.38 5.76 -1.86
C PHE A 86 1.99 7.23 -1.89
N ILE A 87 1.89 7.87 -0.73
CA ILE A 87 1.78 9.32 -0.62
C ILE A 87 3.17 9.92 -0.40
N ARG A 88 3.50 10.99 -1.13
CA ARG A 88 4.59 11.91 -0.80
C ARG A 88 4.05 13.34 -0.82
N GLY A 89 4.09 14.01 0.32
CA GLY A 89 3.42 15.30 0.48
C GLY A 89 1.91 15.16 0.34
N THR A 90 1.33 15.76 -0.70
CA THR A 90 -0.11 15.68 -1.02
C THR A 90 -0.39 14.79 -2.23
N GLU A 91 0.64 14.24 -2.87
CA GLU A 91 0.53 13.50 -4.12
C GLU A 91 0.55 12.00 -3.88
N PHE A 92 -0.25 11.28 -4.65
CA PHE A 92 -0.31 9.83 -4.65
C PHE A 92 0.44 9.28 -5.87
N TYR A 93 1.25 8.25 -5.65
CA TYR A 93 2.08 7.59 -6.65
C TYR A 93 1.79 6.10 -6.64
N THR A 94 1.48 5.54 -7.81
CA THR A 94 1.43 4.09 -7.99
C THR A 94 2.85 3.51 -8.01
N LEU A 95 2.97 2.18 -7.83
CA LEU A 95 4.26 1.49 -7.98
C LEU A 95 4.91 1.75 -9.35
N ASP A 96 4.11 1.74 -10.40
CA ASP A 96 4.55 1.98 -11.78
C ASP A 96 5.15 3.39 -11.94
N GLN A 97 4.47 4.41 -11.40
CA GLN A 97 4.97 5.77 -11.38
C GLN A 97 6.27 5.93 -10.58
N LEU A 98 6.47 5.12 -9.53
CA LEU A 98 7.71 5.14 -8.76
C LEU A 98 8.91 4.52 -9.50
N ASN A 99 8.68 3.55 -10.39
CA ASN A 99 9.75 2.99 -11.20
C ASN A 99 10.36 4.03 -12.15
N ASP A 100 9.52 4.94 -12.65
CA ASP A 100 9.93 6.05 -13.52
C ASP A 100 10.24 7.34 -12.75
N PHE A 101 10.13 7.32 -11.42
CA PHE A 101 10.31 8.51 -10.59
C PHE A 101 11.77 8.94 -10.54
N VAL A 102 12.03 10.20 -10.90
CA VAL A 102 13.35 10.81 -10.78
C VAL A 102 13.53 11.25 -9.33
N TRP A 103 14.44 10.58 -8.62
CA TRP A 103 14.77 10.91 -7.24
C TRP A 103 15.47 12.27 -7.16
N ASP A 104 14.94 13.15 -6.31
CA ASP A 104 15.61 14.41 -5.99
C ASP A 104 16.95 14.08 -5.30
N ALA A 105 18.06 14.48 -5.93
CA ALA A 105 19.43 14.24 -5.46
C ALA A 105 19.86 15.21 -4.35
#